data_AF-A0A8X7WSY7-F1
#
_entry.id   AF-A0A8X7WSY7-F1
#
_cell.length_a   1.000
_cell.length_b   1.000
_cell.length_c   1.000
_cell.angle_alpha   90.00
_cell.angle_beta   90.00
_cell.angle_gamma   90.00
#
_symmetry.space_group_name_H-M   'P 1'
#
loop_
_entity.id
_entity.type
_entity.pdbx_description
1 polymer ?
#
loop_
_entity_poly.entity_id
_entity_poly.type
_entity_poly.pdbx_seq_one_letter_code
_entity_poly.pdbx_strand_id
1 'polypeptide(L)'
;GFYALSGNAVHVQSQDLALRTKDMNVLLDIFETLSYKKSCDISEAQLRHVSDNLSYLKRAGFKVEWLRAKFDDVSLNACEARIVKLKEEVKKQEQMVSYLKDMLKYEEAKLKKL
;
A
#
# COMPACT_ATOMS: atom_id res chain seq x y z
N GLY A 1 6.96 -4.76 -53.17
CA GLY A 1 6.95 -6.06 -52.50
C GLY A 1 7.69 -6.07 -51.16
N PHE A 2 8.93 -5.57 -51.08
CA PHE A 2 9.79 -5.80 -49.91
C PHE A 2 9.77 -4.71 -48.81
N TYR A 3 9.58 -3.43 -49.16
CA TYR A 3 9.60 -2.32 -48.19
C TYR A 3 8.44 -2.34 -47.18
N ALA A 4 7.28 -2.88 -47.55
CA ALA A 4 6.13 -2.99 -46.65
C ALA A 4 6.35 -4.07 -45.56
N LEU A 5 7.11 -5.13 -45.87
CA LEU A 5 7.42 -6.18 -44.91
C LEU A 5 8.47 -5.73 -43.89
N SER A 6 9.44 -4.89 -44.29
CA SER A 6 10.44 -4.35 -43.35
C SER A 6 9.87 -3.29 -42.42
N GLY A 7 8.94 -2.44 -42.90
CA GLY A 7 8.26 -1.44 -42.06
C GLY A 7 7.42 -2.07 -40.95
N ASN A 8 6.68 -3.13 -41.27
CA ASN A 8 5.85 -3.85 -40.30
C ASN A 8 6.70 -4.60 -39.26
N ALA A 9 7.83 -5.20 -39.66
CA ALA A 9 8.72 -5.91 -38.75
C ALA A 9 9.37 -4.96 -37.72
N VAL A 10 9.83 -3.78 -38.14
CA VAL A 10 10.42 -2.77 -37.24
C VAL A 10 9.38 -2.23 -36.25
N HIS A 11 8.15 -1.99 -36.71
CA HIS A 11 7.06 -1.54 -35.86
C HIS A 11 6.70 -2.56 -34.77
N VAL A 12 6.58 -3.85 -35.12
CA VAL A 12 6.31 -4.93 -34.16
C VAL A 12 7.43 -5.04 -33.12
N GLN A 13 8.71 -4.97 -33.53
CA GLN A 13 9.85 -5.00 -32.61
C GLN A 13 9.84 -3.83 -31.63
N SER A 14 9.50 -2.63 -32.10
CA SER A 14 9.40 -1.44 -31.25
C SER A 14 8.29 -1.57 -30.21
N GLN A 15 7.11 -2.08 -30.61
CA GLN A 15 6.00 -2.33 -29.69
C GLN A 15 6.33 -3.38 -28.64
N ASP A 16 6.99 -4.46 -29.05
CA ASP A 16 7.45 -5.53 -28.17
C ASP A 16 8.50 -5.04 -27.14
N LEU A 17 9.41 -4.15 -27.55
CA LEU A 17 10.34 -3.49 -26.62
C LEU A 17 9.63 -2.55 -25.62
N ALA A 18 8.64 -1.79 -26.09
CA ALA A 18 7.85 -0.91 -25.23
C ALA A 18 7.06 -1.69 -24.18
N LEU A 19 6.46 -2.82 -24.57
CA LEU A 19 5.75 -3.72 -23.65
C LEU A 19 6.70 -4.31 -22.61
N ARG A 20 7.86 -4.85 -23.03
CA ARG A 20 8.88 -5.34 -22.09
C ARG A 20 9.31 -4.28 -21.09
N THR A 21 9.58 -3.07 -21.56
CA THR A 21 9.98 -1.95 -20.70
C THR A 21 8.90 -1.63 -19.67
N LYS A 22 7.64 -1.58 -20.11
CA LYS A 22 6.50 -1.36 -19.21
C LYS A 22 6.40 -2.45 -18.15
N ASP A 23 6.47 -3.72 -18.55
CA ASP A 23 6.35 -4.85 -17.62
C ASP A 23 7.50 -4.88 -16.60
N MET A 24 8.72 -4.56 -17.03
CA MET A 24 9.88 -4.42 -16.13
C MET A 24 9.72 -3.26 -15.14
N ASN A 25 9.21 -2.11 -15.59
CA ASN A 25 8.93 -0.99 -14.69
C ASN A 25 7.85 -1.34 -13.65
N VAL A 26 6.81 -2.10 -14.04
CA VAL A 26 5.80 -2.59 -13.11
C VAL A 26 6.40 -3.56 -12.10
N LEU A 27 7.26 -4.50 -12.54
CA LEU A 27 7.97 -5.41 -11.64
C LEU A 27 8.86 -4.65 -10.64
N LEU A 28 9.57 -3.62 -11.10
CA LEU A 28 10.42 -2.80 -10.25
C LEU A 28 9.60 -2.07 -9.18
N ASP A 29 8.49 -1.44 -9.54
CA ASP A 29 7.61 -0.74 -8.59
C ASP A 29 7.02 -1.68 -7.52
N ILE A 30 6.59 -2.88 -7.93
CA ILE A 30 6.16 -3.92 -7.00
C ILE A 30 7.31 -4.26 -6.04
N PHE A 31 8.51 -4.51 -6.57
CA PHE A 31 9.65 -4.90 -5.75
C PHE A 31 10.06 -3.81 -4.78
N GLU A 32 10.05 -2.55 -5.21
CA GLU A 32 10.40 -1.41 -4.37
C GLU A 32 9.46 -1.28 -3.17
N THR A 33 8.16 -1.44 -3.41
CA THR A 33 7.16 -1.36 -2.35
C THR A 33 7.23 -2.57 -1.41
N LEU A 34 7.41 -3.78 -1.94
CA LEU A 34 7.43 -5.01 -1.14
C LEU A 34 8.75 -5.28 -0.40
N SER A 35 9.86 -4.66 -0.81
CA SER A 35 11.20 -5.00 -0.28
C SER A 35 11.89 -3.86 0.44
N TYR A 36 11.65 -2.60 0.07
CA TYR A 36 12.37 -1.47 0.68
C TYR A 36 11.55 -0.66 1.69
N LYS A 37 10.22 -0.74 1.66
CA LYS A 37 9.37 -0.02 2.61
C LYS A 37 9.11 -0.84 3.86
N LYS A 38 9.19 -0.21 5.02
CA LYS A 38 8.73 -0.81 6.28
C LYS A 38 7.21 -0.91 6.24
N SER A 39 6.65 -1.98 6.79
CA SER A 39 5.21 -2.24 6.76
C SER A 39 4.37 -1.11 7.35
N CYS A 40 4.87 -0.41 8.38
CA CYS A 40 4.18 0.75 8.97
C CYS A 40 4.09 1.97 8.04
N ASP A 41 4.96 2.07 7.04
CA ASP A 41 5.06 3.22 6.13
C ASP A 41 4.26 2.99 4.84
N ILE A 42 3.77 1.77 4.60
CA ILE A 42 3.02 1.43 3.40
C ILE A 42 1.56 1.87 3.56
N SER A 43 1.12 2.77 2.68
CA SER A 43 -0.25 3.25 2.67
C SER A 43 -1.21 2.24 2.01
N GLU A 44 -2.50 2.34 2.32
CA GLU A 44 -3.53 1.53 1.65
C GLU A 44 -3.53 1.75 0.13
N ALA A 45 -3.30 2.99 -0.31
CA ALA A 45 -3.21 3.32 -1.73
C ALA A 45 -2.04 2.61 -2.42
N GLN A 46 -0.89 2.48 -1.74
CA GLN A 46 0.26 1.73 -2.26
C GLN A 46 -0.02 0.22 -2.31
N LEU A 47 -0.67 -0.34 -1.28
CA LEU A 47 -1.08 -1.75 -1.31
C LEU A 47 -2.04 -2.03 -2.47
N ARG A 48 -3.01 -1.13 -2.70
CA ARG A 48 -3.94 -1.23 -3.82
C ARG A 48 -3.21 -1.17 -5.17
N HIS A 49 -2.28 -0.23 -5.33
CA HIS A 49 -1.46 -0.10 -6.53
C HIS A 49 -0.66 -1.38 -6.82
N VAL A 50 -0.01 -1.96 -5.81
CA VAL A 50 0.74 -3.21 -5.96
C VAL A 50 -0.20 -4.37 -6.34
N SER A 51 -1.38 -4.45 -5.73
CA SER A 51 -2.37 -5.50 -6.06
C SER A 51 -2.85 -5.41 -7.51
N ASP A 52 -3.09 -4.18 -7.99
CA ASP A 52 -3.50 -3.91 -9.37
C ASP A 52 -2.37 -4.28 -10.35
N ASN A 53 -1.13 -3.91 -10.03
CA ASN A 53 0.06 -4.22 -10.82
C ASN A 53 0.35 -5.73 -10.90
N LEU A 54 0.18 -6.47 -9.79
CA LEU A 54 0.26 -7.94 -9.80
C LEU A 54 -0.82 -8.56 -10.70
N SER A 55 -2.02 -8.01 -10.68
CA SER A 55 -3.14 -8.45 -11.53
C SER A 55 -2.91 -8.12 -13.01
N TYR A 56 -2.25 -7.00 -13.30
CA TYR A 56 -1.77 -6.67 -14.63
C TYR A 56 -0.73 -7.68 -15.12
N LEU A 57 0.33 -7.94 -14.35
CA LEU A 57 1.39 -8.88 -14.76
C LEU A 57 0.87 -10.31 -14.95
N LYS A 58 -0.06 -10.76 -14.11
CA LYS A 58 -0.73 -12.05 -14.31
C LYS A 58 -1.44 -12.12 -15.66
N ARG A 59 -2.15 -11.06 -16.05
CA ARG A 59 -2.81 -10.96 -17.36
C ARG A 59 -1.81 -10.88 -18.53
N ALA A 60 -0.64 -10.29 -18.29
CA ALA A 60 0.47 -10.28 -19.25
C ALA A 60 1.21 -11.64 -19.34
N GLY A 61 0.80 -12.66 -18.59
CA GLY A 61 1.33 -14.02 -18.68
C GLY A 61 2.48 -14.32 -17.71
N PHE A 62 2.80 -13.41 -16.80
CA PHE A 62 3.79 -13.66 -15.76
C PHE A 62 3.24 -14.58 -14.66
N LYS A 63 4.08 -15.50 -14.20
CA LYS A 63 3.84 -16.28 -12.98
C LYS A 63 4.20 -15.45 -11.76
N VAL A 64 3.18 -14.89 -11.10
CA VAL A 64 3.32 -13.92 -10.00
C VAL A 64 2.88 -14.48 -8.65
N GLU A 65 2.66 -15.79 -8.53
CA GLU A 65 2.12 -16.44 -7.33
C GLU A 65 3.01 -16.21 -6.10
N TRP A 66 4.34 -16.32 -6.28
CA TRP A 66 5.29 -16.07 -5.20
C TRP A 66 5.32 -14.59 -4.77
N LEU A 67 5.15 -13.65 -5.72
CA LEU A 67 5.04 -12.23 -5.42
C LEU A 67 3.72 -11.91 -4.71
N ARG A 68 2.62 -12.57 -5.10
CA ARG A 68 1.33 -12.43 -4.44
C ARG A 68 1.42 -12.90 -2.98
N ALA A 69 2.03 -14.05 -2.72
CA ALA A 69 2.25 -14.53 -1.35
C ALA A 69 3.08 -13.53 -0.52
N LYS A 70 4.14 -12.94 -1.10
CA LYS A 70 4.92 -11.88 -0.43
C LYS A 70 4.08 -10.62 -0.17
N PHE A 71 3.26 -10.21 -1.13
CA PHE A 71 2.35 -9.08 -0.98
C PHE A 71 1.35 -9.30 0.15
N ASP A 72 0.78 -10.50 0.26
CA ASP A 72 -0.20 -10.82 1.30
C ASP A 72 0.43 -10.72 2.71
N ASP A 73 1.67 -11.21 2.88
CA ASP A 73 2.44 -11.06 4.12
C ASP A 73 2.74 -9.58 4.46
N VAL A 74 3.26 -8.81 3.49
CA VAL A 74 3.54 -7.37 3.69
C VAL A 74 2.27 -6.60 4.02
N SER A 75 1.15 -6.91 3.35
CA SER A 75 -0.15 -6.29 3.57
C SER A 75 -0.68 -6.60 4.98
N LEU A 76 -0.56 -7.85 5.44
CA LEU A 76 -0.91 -8.24 6.80
C LEU A 76 -0.10 -7.46 7.82
N ASN A 77 1.23 -7.45 7.67
CA ASN A 77 2.14 -6.73 8.57
C ASN A 77 1.84 -5.22 8.61
N ALA A 78 1.49 -4.62 7.47
CA ALA A 78 1.12 -3.21 7.39
C ALA A 78 -0.20 -2.92 8.12
N CYS A 79 -1.17 -3.84 8.01
CA CYS A 79 -2.44 -3.77 8.72
C CYS A 79 -2.23 -3.87 10.24
N GLU A 80 -1.46 -4.86 10.69
CA GLU A 80 -1.15 -5.07 12.10
C GLU A 80 -0.43 -3.86 12.72
N ALA A 81 0.57 -3.31 12.04
CA ALA A 81 1.28 -2.10 12.49
C ALA A 81 0.32 -0.91 12.66
N ARG A 82 -0.64 -0.76 11.75
CA ARG A 82 -1.66 0.30 11.82
C ARG A 82 -2.63 0.07 12.98
N ILE A 83 -3.05 -1.17 13.22
CA ILE A 83 -3.89 -1.54 14.36
C ILE A 83 -3.20 -1.22 15.68
N VAL A 84 -1.91 -1.57 15.83
CA VAL A 84 -1.14 -1.27 17.04
C VAL A 84 -1.11 0.23 17.30
N LYS A 85 -0.77 1.04 16.29
CA LYS A 85 -0.76 2.50 16.40
C LYS A 85 -2.13 3.06 16.79
N LEU A 86 -3.20 2.57 16.18
CA LEU A 86 -4.57 3.00 16.52
C LEU A 86 -4.95 2.63 17.95
N LYS A 87 -4.57 1.44 18.45
CA LYS A 87 -4.82 1.04 19.83
C LYS A 87 -4.11 1.96 20.83
N GLU A 88 -2.88 2.35 20.56
CA GLU A 88 -2.14 3.30 21.40
C GLU A 88 -2.82 4.68 21.42
N GLU A 89 -3.27 5.15 20.26
CA GLU A 89 -3.95 6.44 20.12
C GLU A 89 -5.30 6.45 20.85
N VAL A 90 -6.08 5.38 20.73
CA VAL A 90 -7.33 5.19 21.49
C VAL A 90 -7.05 5.21 22.98
N LYS A 91 -6.03 4.48 23.45
CA LYS A 91 -5.67 4.46 24.89
C LYS A 91 -5.30 5.85 25.42
N LYS A 92 -4.56 6.65 24.64
CA LYS A 92 -4.24 8.05 25.00
C LYS A 92 -5.49 8.91 25.09
N GLN A 93 -6.43 8.74 24.15
CA GLN A 93 -7.71 9.46 24.16
C GLN A 93 -8.58 9.07 25.37
N GLU A 94 -8.67 7.79 25.70
CA GLU A 94 -9.41 7.31 26.88
C GLU A 94 -8.88 7.93 28.18
N GLN A 95 -7.56 7.99 28.34
CA GLN A 95 -6.91 8.63 29.49
C GLN A 95 -7.26 10.12 29.58
N MET A 96 -7.22 10.84 28.45
CA MET A 96 -7.58 12.25 28.38
C MET A 96 -9.05 12.49 28.73
N VAL A 97 -9.96 11.65 28.22
CA VAL A 97 -11.39 11.72 28.55
C VAL A 97 -11.62 11.47 30.04
N SER A 98 -10.92 10.50 30.64
CA SER A 98 -11.01 10.26 32.09
C SER A 98 -10.57 11.49 32.88
N TYR A 99 -9.42 12.07 32.53
CA TYR A 99 -8.91 13.28 33.17
C TYR A 99 -9.90 14.45 33.09
N LEU A 100 -10.45 14.72 31.90
CA LEU A 100 -11.43 15.80 31.70
C LEU A 100 -12.72 15.58 32.49
N LYS A 101 -13.20 14.32 32.58
CA LYS A 101 -14.37 13.98 33.41
C LYS A 101 -14.13 14.28 34.88
N ASP A 102 -12.94 13.96 35.40
CA ASP A 102 -12.63 14.21 36.80
C ASP A 102 -12.45 15.69 37.10
N MET A 103 -11.86 16.45 36.17
CA MET A 103 -11.80 17.92 36.24
C MET A 103 -13.20 18.55 36.24
N LEU A 104 -14.10 18.08 35.37
CA LEU A 104 -15.48 18.57 35.33
C LEU A 104 -16.19 18.36 36.67
N LYS A 105 -16.11 17.14 37.24
CA LYS A 105 -16.70 16.84 38.56
C LYS A 105 -16.15 17.75 39.65
N TYR A 106 -14.85 18.02 39.62
CA TYR A 106 -14.20 18.90 40.59
C TYR A 106 -14.77 20.34 40.52
N GLU A 107 -14.89 20.91 39.32
CA GLU A 107 -15.45 22.25 39.14
C GLU A 107 -16.94 22.31 39.49
N GLU A 108 -17.74 21.30 39.12
CA GLU A 108 -19.15 21.19 39.54
C GLU A 108 -19.30 21.18 41.07
N ALA A 109 -18.44 20.43 41.77
CA ALA A 109 -18.45 20.37 43.23
C ALA A 109 -18.04 21.70 43.88
N LYS A 110 -17.17 22.48 43.22
CA LYS A 110 -16.77 23.80 43.67
C LYS A 110 -17.88 24.83 43.49
N LEU A 111 -18.60 24.80 42.36
CA LEU A 111 -19.74 25.67 42.10
C LEU A 111 -20.89 25.45 43.08
N LYS A 112 -21.15 24.21 43.51
CA LYS A 112 -22.19 23.89 44.51
C LYS A 112 -21.91 24.43 45.91
N LYS A 113 -20.69 24.88 46.19
CA LYS A 113 -20.27 25.43 47.49
C LYS A 113 -20.30 26.96 47.54
N LEU A 114 -20.57 27.62 46.40
CA LEU A 114 -20.82 29.06 46.29
C LEU A 114 -22.30 29.35 46.52
#